data_AF-A0A2A7UBL6-F1
#
_entry.id   AF-A0A2A7UBL6-F1
#
_cell.length_a   1.000
_cell.length_b   1.000
_cell.length_c   1.000
_cell.angle_alpha   90.00
_cell.angle_beta   90.00
_cell.angle_gamma   90.00
#
_symmetry.space_group_name_H-M   'P 1'
#
loop_
_entity.id
_entity.type
_entity.pdbx_description
1 polymer ?
#
loop_
_entity_poly.entity_id
_entity_poly.type
_entity_poly.pdbx_seq_one_letter_code
_entity_poly.pdbx_strand_id
1 'polypeptide(L)'
;MAFEVDPDSLRQAAAALALLPNEIEKAKRLDAGAAARALPGSAVGVSLSASDGHSTTAKNVLKARFNHLSGLMVVAAVGERHRL
;
A
#
# COMPACT_ATOMS: atom_id res chain seq x y z
N MET A 1 12.23 29.51 -10.68
CA MET A 1 13.09 28.48 -10.05
C MET A 1 12.78 27.18 -10.78
N ALA A 2 13.75 26.60 -11.51
CA ALA A 2 13.56 25.30 -12.14
C ALA A 2 13.97 24.22 -11.14
N PHE A 3 13.06 23.29 -10.82
CA PHE A 3 13.40 22.10 -10.05
C PHE A 3 14.06 21.12 -11.01
N GLU A 4 15.34 20.84 -10.78
CA GLU A 4 16.05 19.79 -11.49
C GLU A 4 15.68 18.44 -10.86
N VAL A 5 15.07 17.57 -11.66
CA VAL A 5 14.62 16.26 -11.21
C VAL A 5 15.56 15.24 -11.79
N ASP A 6 16.36 14.58 -10.94
CA ASP A 6 17.23 13.49 -11.36
C ASP A 6 16.40 12.24 -11.73
N PRO A 7 16.37 11.81 -13.01
CA PRO A 7 15.62 10.65 -13.43
C PRO A 7 16.08 9.34 -12.78
N ASP A 8 17.36 9.22 -12.39
CA ASP A 8 17.86 8.02 -11.74
C ASP A 8 17.38 7.94 -10.28
N SER A 9 17.35 9.06 -9.55
CA SER A 9 16.72 9.13 -8.23
C SER A 9 15.23 8.72 -8.27
N LEU A 10 14.50 9.13 -9.32
CA LEU A 10 13.09 8.75 -9.51
C LEU A 10 12.92 7.25 -9.78
N ARG A 11 13.80 6.65 -10.60
CA ARG A 11 13.76 5.20 -10.86
C ARG A 11 14.07 4.39 -9.61
N GLN A 12 15.04 4.83 -8.81
CA GLN A 12 15.37 4.19 -7.53
C GLN A 12 14.20 4.29 -6.54
N ALA A 13 13.58 5.46 -6.43
CA ALA A 13 12.40 5.65 -5.59
C ALA A 13 11.22 4.78 -6.05
N ALA A 14 10.97 4.70 -7.37
CA ALA A 14 9.96 3.81 -7.93
C ALA A 14 10.22 2.35 -7.57
N ALA A 15 11.45 1.87 -7.75
CA ALA A 15 11.84 0.51 -7.41
C ALA A 15 11.63 0.20 -5.92
N ALA A 16 11.98 1.12 -5.02
CA ALA A 16 11.74 0.97 -3.59
C ALA A 16 10.24 0.89 -3.26
N LEU A 17 9.41 1.75 -3.86
CA LEU A 17 7.96 1.74 -3.66
C LEU A 17 7.29 0.49 -4.21
N ALA A 18 7.80 -0.07 -5.31
CA ALA A 18 7.30 -1.32 -5.91
C ALA A 18 7.50 -2.56 -5.02
N LEU A 19 8.38 -2.49 -4.01
CA LEU A 19 8.58 -3.58 -3.04
C LEU A 19 7.58 -3.53 -1.87
N LEU A 20 7.05 -2.36 -1.54
CA LEU A 20 6.13 -2.17 -0.40
C LEU A 20 4.86 -3.02 -0.47
N PRO A 21 4.23 -3.29 -1.63
CA PRO A 21 3.10 -4.19 -1.71
C PRO A 21 3.36 -5.60 -1.14
N ASN A 22 4.58 -6.11 -1.31
CA ASN A 22 4.96 -7.43 -0.78
C ASN A 22 5.12 -7.39 0.74
N GLU A 23 5.66 -6.31 1.28
CA GLU A 23 5.79 -6.11 2.73
C GLU A 23 4.41 -5.93 3.40
N ILE A 24 3.48 -5.24 2.74
CA ILE A 24 2.09 -5.10 3.21
C ILE A 24 1.37 -6.45 3.25
N GLU A 25 1.64 -7.32 2.29
CA GLU A 25 1.07 -8.67 2.25
C GLU A 25 1.52 -9.52 3.44
N LYS A 26 2.81 -9.44 3.78
CA LYS A 26 3.42 -10.18 4.90
C LYS A 26 2.95 -9.72 6.27
N ALA A 27 2.45 -8.48 6.39
CA ALA A 27 1.98 -7.97 7.67
C ALA A 27 0.90 -8.88 8.26
N LYS A 28 0.99 -9.22 9.56
CA LYS A 28 0.01 -10.09 10.21
C LYS A 28 -1.40 -9.48 10.08
N ARG A 29 -2.41 -10.31 9.86
CA ARG A 29 -3.82 -9.87 9.94
C ARG A 29 -4.17 -9.64 11.42
N LEU A 30 -5.18 -8.81 11.66
CA LEU A 30 -5.69 -8.56 13.01
C LEU A 30 -6.26 -9.85 13.67
N ASP A 31 -6.66 -10.84 12.87
CA ASP A 31 -7.14 -12.16 13.32
C ASP A 31 -8.26 -12.05 14.37
N ALA A 32 -9.17 -11.11 14.12
CA ALA A 32 -10.24 -10.78 15.03
C ALA A 32 -11.35 -11.86 15.04
N GLY A 33 -11.36 -12.76 14.05
CA GLY A 33 -12.25 -13.91 13.99
C GLY A 33 -12.13 -14.86 15.20
N ALA A 34 -10.94 -15.11 15.74
CA ALA A 34 -10.76 -15.96 16.92
C ALA A 34 -11.37 -15.30 18.17
N ALA A 35 -11.15 -14.01 18.36
CA ALA A 35 -11.72 -13.23 19.46
C ALA A 35 -13.24 -13.05 19.33
N ALA A 36 -13.76 -12.88 18.11
CA ALA A 36 -15.20 -12.81 17.85
C ALA A 36 -15.94 -14.11 18.19
N ARG A 37 -15.33 -15.28 17.91
CA ARG A 37 -15.90 -16.60 18.27
C ARG A 37 -16.01 -16.82 19.78
N ALA A 38 -15.14 -16.17 20.57
CA ALA A 38 -15.21 -16.21 22.03
C ALA A 38 -16.32 -15.31 22.61
N LEU A 39 -16.97 -14.46 21.79
CA LEU A 39 -17.96 -13.46 22.22
C LEU A 39 -19.29 -13.58 21.44
N PRO A 40 -20.01 -14.73 21.50
CA PRO A 40 -21.24 -14.92 20.76
C PRO A 40 -22.34 -13.93 21.20
N GLY A 41 -23.00 -13.29 20.23
CA GLY A 41 -24.08 -12.33 20.49
C GLY A 41 -23.62 -10.95 20.98
N SER A 42 -22.31 -10.74 21.18
CA SER A 42 -21.77 -9.45 21.59
C SER A 42 -21.58 -8.50 20.41
N ALA A 43 -22.03 -7.25 20.56
CA ALA A 43 -21.72 -6.17 19.61
C ALA A 43 -20.21 -5.98 19.41
N VAL A 44 -19.41 -6.24 20.46
CA VAL A 44 -17.95 -6.19 20.40
C VAL A 44 -17.40 -7.30 19.50
N GLY A 45 -17.91 -8.53 19.61
CA GLY A 45 -17.53 -9.65 18.76
C GLY A 45 -17.84 -9.39 17.28
N VAL A 46 -19.00 -8.80 16.99
CA VAL A 46 -19.40 -8.40 15.62
C VAL A 46 -18.47 -7.32 15.07
N SER A 47 -18.16 -6.29 15.86
CA SER A 47 -17.25 -5.21 15.46
C SER A 47 -15.82 -5.71 15.22
N LEU A 48 -15.34 -6.62 16.07
CA LEU A 48 -14.06 -7.29 15.86
C LEU A 48 -14.06 -8.09 14.55
N SER A 49 -15.07 -8.91 14.29
CA SER A 49 -15.15 -9.69 13.05
C SER A 49 -15.14 -8.80 11.79
N ALA A 50 -15.77 -7.61 11.83
CA ALA A 50 -15.74 -6.66 10.72
C ALA A 50 -14.35 -6.04 10.50
N SER A 51 -13.54 -5.93 11.56
CA SER A 51 -12.20 -5.34 11.50
C SER A 51 -11.23 -6.12 10.60
N ASP A 52 -11.40 -7.44 10.46
CA ASP A 52 -10.61 -8.25 9.52
C ASP A 52 -10.91 -7.91 8.05
N GLY A 53 -12.18 -7.63 7.74
CA GLY A 53 -12.59 -7.15 6.42
C GLY A 53 -12.02 -5.77 6.13
N HIS A 54 -12.13 -4.85 7.07
CA HIS A 54 -11.56 -3.50 6.96
C HIS A 54 -10.03 -3.53 6.80
N SER A 55 -9.33 -4.38 7.56
CA SER A 55 -7.89 -4.57 7.45
C SER A 55 -7.48 -5.04 6.06
N THR A 56 -8.23 -5.98 5.48
CA THR A 56 -7.99 -6.48 4.12
C THR A 56 -8.17 -5.38 3.08
N THR A 57 -9.26 -4.62 3.17
CA THR A 57 -9.53 -3.49 2.26
C THR A 57 -8.43 -2.44 2.37
N ALA A 58 -8.01 -2.07 3.58
CA ALA A 58 -6.94 -1.10 3.80
C ALA A 58 -5.63 -1.54 3.15
N LYS A 59 -5.24 -2.83 3.31
CA LYS A 59 -4.06 -3.38 2.66
C LYS A 59 -4.15 -3.32 1.14
N ASN A 60 -5.30 -3.69 0.57
CA ASN A 60 -5.50 -3.66 -0.88
C ASN A 60 -5.40 -2.23 -1.44
N VAL A 61 -5.99 -1.25 -0.75
CA VAL A 61 -5.88 0.17 -1.13
C VAL A 61 -4.42 0.62 -1.07
N LEU A 62 -3.71 0.30 0.01
CA LEU A 62 -2.33 0.72 0.18
C LEU A 62 -1.41 0.13 -0.90
N LYS A 63 -1.56 -1.16 -1.21
CA LYS A 63 -0.85 -1.83 -2.32
C LYS A 63 -1.11 -1.13 -3.66
N ALA A 64 -2.37 -0.85 -3.97
CA ALA A 64 -2.74 -0.18 -5.22
C ALA A 64 -2.14 1.23 -5.31
N ARG A 65 -2.11 1.98 -4.21
CA ARG A 65 -1.54 3.33 -4.17
C ARG A 65 -0.02 3.33 -4.36
N PHE A 66 0.70 2.40 -3.73
CA PHE A 66 2.15 2.30 -3.93
C PHE A 66 2.51 1.86 -5.35
N ASN A 67 1.77 0.92 -5.94
CA ASN A 67 1.95 0.54 -7.35
C ASN A 67 1.72 1.73 -8.29
N HIS A 68 0.65 2.49 -8.08
CA HIS A 68 0.36 3.66 -8.90
C HIS A 68 1.47 4.72 -8.75
N LEU A 69 1.88 5.04 -7.52
CA LEU A 69 2.93 6.04 -7.28
C LEU A 69 4.26 5.63 -7.92
N SER A 70 4.64 4.36 -7.78
CA SER A 70 5.81 3.79 -8.47
C SER A 70 5.72 3.98 -9.98
N GLY A 71 4.56 3.66 -10.59
CA GLY A 71 4.35 3.86 -12.03
C GLY A 71 4.49 5.31 -12.47
N LEU A 72 3.95 6.26 -11.70
CA LEU A 72 4.08 7.69 -11.98
C LEU A 72 5.54 8.16 -11.96
N MET A 73 6.32 7.68 -10.99
CA MET A 73 7.76 8.00 -10.90
C MET A 73 8.54 7.47 -12.10
N VAL A 74 8.22 6.26 -12.58
CA VAL A 74 8.82 5.71 -13.82
C VAL A 74 8.46 6.58 -15.02
N VAL A 75 7.19 6.95 -15.19
CA VAL A 75 6.75 7.80 -16.30
C VAL A 75 7.42 9.16 -16.25
N ALA A 76 7.52 9.78 -15.09
CA ALA A 76 8.20 11.07 -14.90
C ALA A 76 9.70 10.97 -15.27
N ALA A 77 10.38 9.89 -14.88
CA ALA A 77 11.78 9.65 -15.23
C ALA A 77 12.03 9.38 -16.72
N VAL A 78 11.00 8.98 -17.48
CA VAL A 78 11.06 8.83 -18.94
C VAL A 78 10.76 10.16 -19.64
N GLY A 79 9.76 10.91 -19.16
CA GLY A 79 9.37 12.20 -19.72
C GLY A 79 10.49 13.25 -19.69
N GLU A 80 11.33 13.23 -18.66
CA GLU A 80 12.46 14.17 -18.54
C GLU A 80 13.57 13.92 -19.59
N ARG A 81 13.76 12.67 -20.03
CA ARG A 81 14.73 12.34 -21.10
C ARG A 81 14.37 12.93 -22.46
N HIS A 82 13.13 13.35 -22.67
CA HIS A 82 12.68 13.98 -23.92
C HIS A 82 12.69 15.52 -23.87
N ARG A 83 13.05 16.13 -22.73
CA ARG A 83 13.10 17.59 -22.53
C ARG A 83 14.52 18.20 -22.65
N LEU A 84 15.54 17.37 -22.78
CA LEU A 84 16.96 17.74 -22.98
C LEU A 84 17.40 17.41 -24.41
#